data_AF-G6XGC0-F1
#
_entry.id   AF-G6XGC0-F1
#
_cell.length_a   1.000
_cell.length_b   1.000
_cell.length_c   1.000
_cell.angle_alpha   90.00
_cell.angle_beta   90.00
_cell.angle_gamma   90.00
#
_symmetry.space_group_name_H-M   'P 1'
#
loop_
_entity.id
_entity.type
_entity.pdbx_description
1 polymer ?
#
loop_
_entity_poly.entity_id
_entity_poly.type
_entity_poly.pdbx_seq_one_letter_code
_entity_poly.pdbx_strand_id
1 'polypeptide(L)' 'MPDLQELHVMTFPAKTSPPTSRFSSGTFRHDLRNALAPALLCADALTSHSDKKVRQNAEMIVESLEKAMDLLKKTTSSR' A
#
# COMPACT_ATOMS: atom_id res chain seq x y z
N MET A 1 -43.59 24.45 41.04
CA MET A 1 -43.77 23.37 40.05
C MET A 1 -43.02 23.76 38.79
N PRO A 2 -41.77 23.31 38.60
CA PRO A 2 -41.00 23.65 37.40
C PRO A 2 -41.31 22.71 36.23
N ASP A 3 -41.49 23.38 35.09
CA ASP A 3 -41.50 23.06 33.65
C ASP A 3 -41.18 21.64 33.13
N LEU A 4 -42.05 21.18 32.22
CA LEU A 4 -41.93 19.96 31.41
C LEU A 4 -40.90 20.12 30.28
N GLN A 5 -39.60 20.08 30.61
CA GLN A 5 -38.49 20.03 29.63
C GLN A 5 -37.61 18.80 29.82
N GLU A 6 -38.20 17.63 30.00
CA GLU A 6 -37.49 16.34 30.00
C GLU A 6 -37.99 15.47 28.84
N LEU A 7 -37.79 15.93 27.61
CA LEU A 7 -37.93 15.08 26.42
C LEU A 7 -37.01 15.52 25.28
N HIS A 8 -35.72 15.68 25.57
CA HIS A 8 -34.66 15.67 24.56
C HIS A 8 -33.75 14.47 24.78
N VAL A 9 -34.34 13.27 24.74
CA VAL A 9 -33.56 12.05 24.48
C VAL A 9 -33.13 12.13 23.02
N MET A 10 -31.88 12.51 22.84
CA MET A 10 -31.13 12.50 21.59
C MET A 10 -31.39 11.20 20.80
N THR A 11 -32.28 11.27 19.82
CA THR A 11 -32.37 10.26 18.76
C THR A 11 -31.36 10.67 17.70
N PHE A 12 -30.16 10.08 17.75
CA PHE A 12 -29.21 10.11 16.65
C PHE A 12 -29.61 9.02 15.64
N PRO A 13 -30.12 9.33 14.44
CA PRO A 13 -30.24 8.32 13.40
C PRO A 13 -28.86 8.03 12.82
N ALA A 14 -28.34 6.87 13.17
CA ALA A 14 -27.78 5.86 12.26
C ALA A 14 -26.78 6.27 11.16
N LYS A 15 -25.64 5.56 11.20
CA LYS A 15 -24.72 5.21 10.09
C LYS A 15 -23.73 6.28 9.62
N THR A 16 -22.73 6.53 10.45
CA THR A 16 -21.35 6.59 9.90
C THR A 16 -20.98 5.20 9.44
N SER A 17 -21.24 4.92 8.16
CA SER A 17 -20.65 3.79 7.45
C SER A 17 -19.14 3.79 7.71
N PRO A 18 -18.50 2.68 8.12
CA PRO A 18 -17.05 2.62 8.06
C PRO A 18 -16.66 2.91 6.60
N PRO A 19 -15.54 3.62 6.34
CA PRO A 19 -14.99 3.60 5.00
C PRO A 19 -14.62 2.14 4.75
N THR A 20 -15.50 1.41 4.07
CA THR A 20 -15.14 0.15 3.44
C THR A 20 -14.11 0.58 2.41
N SER A 21 -12.85 0.59 2.83
CA SER A 21 -11.67 0.76 2.00
C SER A 21 -11.72 -0.40 1.01
N ARG A 22 -12.50 -0.19 -0.05
CA ARG A 22 -12.37 -0.96 -1.26
C ARG A 22 -10.98 -0.60 -1.74
N PHE A 23 -9.99 -1.42 -1.40
CA PHE A 23 -8.68 -1.35 -2.01
C PHE A 23 -8.94 -1.42 -3.51
N SER A 24 -8.92 -0.27 -4.17
CA SER A 24 -8.95 -0.26 -5.61
C SER A 24 -7.63 -0.93 -6.01
N SER A 25 -7.66 -1.83 -6.97
CA SER A 25 -6.44 -2.45 -7.48
C SER A 25 -5.41 -1.40 -7.92
N GLY A 26 -5.88 -0.18 -8.25
CA GLY A 26 -5.05 1.00 -8.49
C GLY A 26 -4.31 1.52 -7.25
N THR A 27 -4.97 1.66 -6.10
CA THR A 27 -4.33 2.16 -4.87
C THR A 27 -3.34 1.15 -4.29
N PHE A 28 -3.70 -0.13 -4.26
CA PHE A 28 -2.79 -1.18 -3.77
C PHE A 28 -1.48 -1.26 -4.57
N ARG A 29 -1.56 -1.17 -5.91
CA ARG A 29 -0.36 -1.15 -6.77
C ARG A 29 0.51 0.07 -6.52
N HIS A 30 -0.12 1.24 -6.34
CA HIS A 30 0.58 2.48 -6.05
C HIS A 30 1.33 2.39 -4.72
N ASP A 31 0.65 1.93 -3.68
CA ASP A 31 1.21 1.81 -2.34
C ASP A 31 2.35 0.78 -2.30
N LEU A 32 2.18 -0.34 -3.00
CA LEU A 32 3.23 -1.34 -3.13
C LEU A 32 4.45 -0.80 -3.89
N ARG A 33 4.24 -0.04 -4.98
CA ARG A 33 5.35 0.61 -5.68
C ARG A 33 6.08 1.60 -4.78
N ASN A 34 5.35 2.40 -4.01
CA ASN A 34 5.95 3.32 -3.04
C ASN A 34 6.75 2.59 -1.96
N ALA A 35 6.24 1.47 -1.45
CA ALA A 35 6.94 0.66 -0.44
C ALA A 35 8.23 0.01 -0.98
N LEU A 36 8.23 -0.38 -2.27
CA LEU A 36 9.38 -1.02 -2.92
C LEU A 36 10.40 -0.01 -3.48
N ALA A 37 10.02 1.25 -3.71
CA ALA A 37 10.91 2.30 -4.20
C ALA A 37 12.22 2.47 -3.41
N PRO A 38 12.22 2.54 -2.06
CA PRO A 38 13.47 2.63 -1.30
C PRO A 38 14.34 1.37 -1.42
N ALA A 39 13.72 0.19 -1.53
CA ALA A 39 14.46 -1.05 -1.72
C ALA A 39 15.15 -1.12 -3.09
N LEU A 40 14.44 -0.69 -4.15
CA LEU A 40 15.00 -0.55 -5.50
C LEU A 40 16.14 0.46 -5.53
N LEU A 41 15.99 1.62 -4.90
CA LEU A 41 17.03 2.64 -4.83
C LEU A 41 18.28 2.14 -4.10
N CYS A 42 18.12 1.45 -2.98
CA CYS A 42 19.23 0.85 -2.26
C CYS A 42 19.92 -0.24 -3.08
N ALA A 43 19.15 -1.09 -3.76
CA ALA A 43 19.70 -2.12 -4.63
C ALA A 43 20.49 -1.51 -5.80
N ASP A 44 19.95 -0.47 -6.43
CA ASP A 44 20.64 0.27 -7.51
C ASP A 44 21.97 0.87 -7.04
N ALA A 45 22.00 1.49 -5.85
CA ALA A 45 23.23 2.00 -5.25
C ALA A 45 24.28 0.89 -5.00
N LEU A 46 23.82 -0.32 -4.64
CA LEU A 46 24.70 -1.48 -4.40
C LEU A 46 25.22 -2.11 -5.70
N THR A 47 24.60 -1.88 -6.86
CA THR A 47 25.12 -2.37 -8.15
C THR A 47 26.43 -1.70 -8.55
N SER A 48 26.69 -0.48 -8.06
CA SER A 48 27.92 0.26 -8.30
C SER A 48 29.02 -0.05 -7.27
N HIS A 49 28.80 -1.00 -6.36
CA HIS A 49 29.78 -1.35 -5.34
C HIS A 49 31.02 -2.03 -5.95
N SER A 50 32.18 -1.78 -5.36
CA SER A 50 33.47 -2.33 -5.79
C SER A 50 33.59 -3.86 -5.63
N ASP A 51 32.70 -4.46 -4.85
CA ASP A 51 32.70 -5.90 -4.58
C ASP A 51 31.78 -6.61 -5.58
N LYS A 52 32.36 -7.54 -6.34
CA LYS A 52 31.66 -8.33 -7.35
C LYS A 52 30.50 -9.14 -6.75
N LYS A 53 30.63 -9.66 -5.52
CA LYS A 53 29.54 -10.42 -4.87
C LYS A 53 28.39 -9.51 -4.47
N VAL A 54 28.71 -8.32 -3.96
CA VAL A 54 27.69 -7.32 -3.59
C VAL A 54 26.93 -6.86 -4.83
N ARG A 55 27.63 -6.56 -5.93
CA ARG A 55 27.00 -6.19 -7.20
C ARG A 55 26.09 -7.30 -7.76
N GLN A 56 26.56 -8.54 -7.79
CA GLN A 56 25.75 -9.67 -8.27
C GLN A 56 24.49 -9.88 -7.43
N ASN A 57 24.60 -9.76 -6.11
CA ASN A 57 23.45 -9.85 -5.23
C ASN A 57 22.49 -8.68 -5.43
N ALA A 58 23.01 -7.47 -5.64
CA ALA A 58 22.21 -6.28 -5.92
C ALA A 58 21.42 -6.40 -7.23
N GLU A 59 22.08 -6.84 -8.30
CA GLU A 59 21.43 -7.13 -9.60
C GLU A 59 20.32 -8.17 -9.44
N MET A 60 20.57 -9.25 -8.69
CA MET A 60 19.56 -10.29 -8.41
C MET A 60 18.37 -9.76 -7.60
N ILE A 61 18.60 -8.84 -6.65
CA ILE A 61 17.54 -8.21 -5.87
C ILE A 61 16.66 -7.33 -6.79
N VAL A 62 17.28 -6.51 -7.65
CA VAL A 62 16.55 -5.69 -8.63
C VAL A 62 15.68 -6.57 -9.53
N GLU A 63 16.27 -7.62 -10.12
CA GLU A 63 15.55 -8.51 -11.03
C GLU A 63 14.37 -9.22 -10.34
N SER A 64 14.56 -9.63 -9.08
CA SER A 64 13.52 -10.29 -8.30
C SER A 64 12.37 -9.34 -7.95
N LEU A 65 12.67 -8.08 -7.62
CA LEU A 65 11.68 -7.05 -7.33
C LEU A 65 10.86 -6.69 -8.59
N GLU A 66 11.51 -6.58 -9.74
CA GLU A 66 10.83 -6.34 -11.02
C GLU A 66 9.91 -7.51 -11.40
N LYS A 67 10.39 -8.76 -11.27
CA LYS A 67 9.57 -9.95 -11.50
C LYS A 67 8.35 -9.99 -10.57
N ALA A 68 8.53 -9.66 -9.29
CA ALA A 68 7.42 -9.59 -8.34
C ALA A 68 6.39 -8.53 -8.77
N MET A 69 6.83 -7.33 -9.14
CA MET A 69 5.95 -6.27 -9.64
C MET A 69 5.19 -6.69 -10.90
N ASP A 70 5.82 -7.40 -11.83
CA ASP A 70 5.18 -7.87 -13.05
C ASP A 70 4.17 -8.99 -12.80
N LEU A 71 4.46 -9.92 -11.89
CA LEU A 71 3.48 -10.92 -11.46
C LEU A 71 2.24 -10.26 -10.82
N LEU A 72 2.45 -9.21 -10.02
CA LEU A 72 1.37 -8.42 -9.41
C LEU A 72 0.54 -7.62 -10.42
N LYS A 73 1.15 -7.10 -11.49
CA LYS A 73 0.42 -6.49 -12.61
C LYS A 73 -0.48 -7.52 -13.31
N LYS A 74 0.03 -8.73 -13.55
CA LYS A 74 -0.71 -9.80 -14.23
C LYS A 74 -1.92 -10.29 -13.42
N THR A 75 -1.77 -10.44 -12.11
CA THR A 75 -2.87 -10.88 -11.22
C THR A 75 -3.95 -9.81 -11.02
N THR A 76 -3.60 -8.53 -11.10
CA THR A 76 -4.57 -7.42 -10.93
C THR A 76 -5.28 -6.99 -12.21
N SER A 77 -4.75 -7.35 -13.40
CA SER A 77 -5.33 -7.02 -14.70
C SER A 77 -6.35 -8.04 -15.23
N SER A 78 -6.57 -9.15 -14.52
CA SER A 78 -7.44 -10.25 -14.98
C SER A 78 -8.90 -10.13 -14.54
N ARG A 79 -9.42 -8.91 -14.37
CA ARG A 79 -10.79 -8.66 -13.90
C ARG A 79 -11.59 -7.86 -14.92
#